data_AF-A0A3T0N9E9-F1
#
_entry.id   AF-A0A3T0N9E9-F1
#
_cell.length_a   1.000
_cell.length_b   1.000
_cell.length_c   1.000
_cell.angle_alpha   90.00
_cell.angle_beta   90.00
_cell.angle_gamma   90.00
#
_symmetry.space_group_name_H-M   'P 1'
#
loop_
_entity.id
_entity.type
_entity.pdbx_description
1 polymer ?
#
loop_
_entity_poly.entity_id
_entity_poly.type
_entity_poly.pdbx_seq_one_letter_code
_entity_poly.pdbx_strand_id
1 'polypeptide(L)'
;MDSGPPPRAILVMNEVGPAIRALAESRNIPILETLFDAEALKIVPRVLAHGELACDLRKNPIASQVQMARRVLPWRWPLLAAALAAALWAAAQQIAIQRSETHTQALRAKTQELVQQHFTQGGPVLDPRLQVSRVLAELQRANGSSTHQTSPLELARRAGAIITAADAKPEMLTYREGQGLSVILRLPDFAAAERLAAAFAAEGLDARLTESGTASDSDGVRAEFTIATQAEDTE
;
A
#
# COMPACT_ATOMS: atom_id res chain seq x y z
N MET A 1 18.99 -15.24 -43.65
CA MET A 1 19.04 -15.04 -45.11
C MET A 1 20.48 -15.33 -45.49
N ASP A 2 20.76 -16.49 -46.07
CA ASP A 2 22.09 -16.77 -46.64
C ASP A 2 22.24 -15.87 -47.86
N SER A 3 22.81 -14.68 -47.64
CA SER A 3 23.31 -13.84 -48.71
C SER A 3 24.54 -14.54 -49.25
N GLY A 4 24.43 -15.11 -50.46
CA GLY A 4 25.58 -15.61 -51.20
C GLY A 4 26.68 -14.54 -51.32
N PRO A 5 27.89 -14.93 -51.76
CA PRO A 5 29.00 -14.00 -51.89
C PRO A 5 28.62 -12.80 -52.78
N PRO A 6 29.07 -11.58 -52.43
CA PRO A 6 28.74 -10.38 -53.19
C PRO A 6 29.25 -10.48 -54.65
N PRO A 7 28.53 -9.88 -55.61
CA PRO A 7 28.96 -9.90 -57.00
C PRO A 7 30.28 -9.14 -57.17
N ARG A 8 31.18 -9.70 -57.99
CA ARG A 8 32.52 -9.13 -58.24
C ARG A 8 32.51 -7.93 -59.18
N ALA A 9 31.52 -7.82 -60.04
CA ALA A 9 31.31 -6.72 -60.97
C ALA A 9 29.83 -6.71 -61.43
N ILE A 10 29.33 -5.55 -61.83
CA ILE A 10 27.99 -5.41 -62.41
C ILE A 10 28.16 -5.04 -63.88
N LEU A 11 27.75 -5.93 -64.78
CA LEU A 11 27.70 -5.62 -66.21
C LEU A 11 26.37 -4.93 -66.52
N VAL A 12 26.48 -3.80 -67.21
CA VAL A 12 25.37 -2.93 -67.56
C VAL A 12 25.30 -2.84 -69.07
N MET A 13 24.15 -3.17 -69.66
CA MET A 13 23.93 -3.07 -71.11
C MET A 13 23.13 -1.82 -71.52
N ASN A 14 22.47 -1.16 -70.56
CA ASN A 14 21.62 0.03 -70.75
C ASN A 14 21.90 1.06 -69.66
N GLU A 15 21.43 2.31 -69.79
CA GLU A 15 21.65 3.33 -68.75
C GLU A 15 21.18 2.89 -67.35
N VAL A 16 22.07 3.04 -66.36
CA VAL A 16 21.76 2.78 -64.96
C VAL A 16 21.42 4.09 -64.25
N GLY A 17 20.34 4.06 -63.47
CA GLY A 17 20.00 5.17 -62.58
C GLY A 17 21.11 5.51 -61.57
N PRO A 18 21.24 6.79 -61.18
CA PRO A 18 22.33 7.28 -60.33
C PRO A 18 22.41 6.60 -58.95
N ALA A 19 21.28 6.12 -58.42
CA ALA A 19 21.21 5.45 -57.12
C ALA A 19 21.95 4.09 -57.11
N ILE A 20 21.89 3.33 -58.19
CA ILE A 20 22.58 2.03 -58.28
C ILE A 20 24.09 2.26 -58.45
N ARG A 21 24.48 3.32 -59.18
CA ARG A 21 25.88 3.72 -59.32
C ARG A 21 26.50 4.10 -57.98
N ALA A 22 25.82 4.96 -57.21
CA ALA A 22 26.24 5.33 -55.86
C ALA A 22 26.31 4.12 -54.90
N LEU A 23 25.38 3.17 -55.02
CA LEU A 23 25.40 1.96 -54.21
C LEU A 23 26.59 1.05 -54.56
N ALA A 24 26.87 0.86 -55.85
CA ALA A 24 28.01 0.06 -56.31
C ALA A 24 29.34 0.68 -55.86
N GLU A 25 29.48 2.00 -55.94
CA GLU A 25 30.63 2.74 -55.42
C GLU A 25 30.79 2.56 -53.90
N SER A 26 29.71 2.70 -53.12
CA SER A 26 29.74 2.51 -51.66
C SER A 26 30.17 1.10 -51.24
N ARG A 27 29.97 0.11 -52.12
CA ARG A 27 30.34 -1.30 -51.89
C ARG A 27 31.60 -1.71 -52.65
N ASN A 28 32.26 -0.76 -53.31
CA ASN A 28 33.47 -0.96 -54.09
C ASN A 28 33.32 -2.03 -55.19
N ILE A 29 32.15 -2.06 -55.85
CA ILE A 29 31.83 -2.99 -56.93
C ILE A 29 31.96 -2.25 -58.25
N PRO A 30 32.86 -2.68 -59.16
CA PRO A 30 33.04 -2.04 -60.46
C PRO A 30 31.81 -2.26 -61.35
N ILE A 31 31.41 -1.20 -62.06
CA ILE A 31 30.36 -1.23 -63.08
C ILE A 31 31.05 -1.30 -64.44
N LEU A 32 30.74 -2.33 -65.21
CA LEU A 32 31.28 -2.55 -66.56
C LEU A 32 30.21 -2.20 -67.58
N GLU A 33 30.57 -1.41 -68.59
CA GLU A 33 29.65 -0.98 -69.66
C GLU A 33 29.80 -1.84 -70.93
N THR A 34 30.90 -2.60 -71.04
CA THR A 34 31.19 -3.43 -72.21
C THR A 34 31.56 -4.87 -71.81
N LEU A 35 31.14 -5.86 -72.61
CA LEU A 35 31.49 -7.28 -72.43
C LEU A 35 33.00 -7.54 -72.52
N PHE A 36 33.73 -6.73 -73.29
CA PHE A 36 35.19 -6.79 -73.43
C PHE A 36 35.92 -6.55 -72.10
N ASP A 37 35.39 -5.65 -71.26
CA ASP A 37 35.96 -5.37 -69.94
C ASP A 37 35.72 -6.54 -68.96
N ALA A 38 34.63 -7.29 -69.13
CA ALA A 38 34.36 -8.49 -68.35
C ALA A 38 35.32 -9.64 -68.71
N GLU A 39 35.71 -9.74 -69.98
CA GLU A 39 36.70 -10.72 -70.47
C GLU A 39 38.11 -10.39 -69.94
N ALA A 40 38.49 -9.11 -69.90
CA ALA A 40 39.74 -8.65 -69.28
C ALA A 40 39.83 -9.00 -67.78
N LEU A 41 38.69 -9.00 -67.09
CA LEU A 41 38.55 -9.41 -65.68
C LEU A 41 38.42 -10.93 -65.49
N LYS A 42 38.38 -11.74 -66.56
CA LYS A 42 38.15 -13.19 -66.56
C LYS A 42 36.87 -13.62 -65.82
N ILE A 43 35.81 -12.83 -65.93
CA ILE A 43 34.52 -13.11 -65.28
C ILE A 43 33.49 -13.46 -66.35
N VAL A 44 32.81 -14.61 -66.18
CA VAL A 44 31.67 -14.98 -67.03
C VAL A 44 30.42 -14.27 -66.50
N PRO A 45 29.80 -13.36 -67.28
CA PRO A 45 28.59 -12.67 -66.84
C PRO A 45 27.44 -13.67 -66.71
N ARG A 46 26.73 -13.62 -65.56
CA ARG A 46 25.49 -14.38 -65.33
C ARG A 46 24.36 -13.43 -65.00
N VAL A 47 23.23 -13.60 -65.67
CA VAL A 47 22.05 -12.74 -65.48
C VAL A 47 21.37 -13.08 -64.15
N LEU A 48 21.28 -12.09 -63.25
CA LEU A 48 20.52 -12.13 -61.99
C LEU A 48 20.79 -13.36 -61.09
N ALA A 49 22.02 -13.85 -61.06
CA ALA A 49 22.37 -15.12 -60.41
C ALA A 49 22.63 -15.03 -58.89
N HIS A 50 22.77 -13.82 -58.32
CA HIS A 50 23.19 -13.64 -56.92
C HIS A 50 22.00 -13.48 -55.96
N GLY A 51 20.87 -14.13 -56.27
CA GLY A 51 19.64 -14.04 -55.46
C GLY A 51 18.82 -12.77 -55.71
N GLU A 52 19.11 -12.04 -56.79
CA GLU A 52 18.46 -10.79 -57.16
C GLU A 52 16.95 -10.98 -57.43
N LEU A 53 16.56 -12.14 -57.97
CA LEU A 53 15.16 -12.52 -58.19
C LEU A 53 14.40 -12.89 -56.89
N ALA A 54 15.11 -13.16 -55.80
CA ALA A 54 14.49 -13.38 -54.49
C ALA A 54 14.17 -12.06 -53.77
N CYS A 55 14.66 -10.93 -54.30
CA CYS A 55 14.36 -9.60 -53.78
C CYS A 55 12.94 -9.18 -54.18
N ASP A 56 11.97 -9.50 -53.33
CA ASP A 56 10.59 -9.06 -53.50
C ASP A 56 10.44 -7.59 -53.09
N LEU A 57 10.38 -6.70 -54.08
CA LEU A 57 10.21 -5.25 -53.88
C LEU A 57 8.90 -4.87 -53.17
N ARG A 58 7.93 -5.81 -53.07
CA ARG A 58 6.70 -5.60 -52.30
C ARG A 58 6.91 -5.73 -50.78
N LYS A 59 8.00 -6.40 -50.35
CA LYS A 59 8.34 -6.56 -48.94
C LYS A 59 9.32 -5.48 -48.52
N ASN A 60 8.79 -4.41 -47.94
CA ASN A 60 9.62 -3.34 -47.38
C ASN A 60 10.25 -3.81 -46.03
N PRO A 61 11.57 -4.03 -45.95
CA PRO A 61 12.23 -4.51 -44.74
C PRO A 61 12.20 -3.49 -43.58
N ILE A 62 12.00 -2.20 -43.89
CA ILE A 62 11.95 -1.11 -42.91
C ILE A 62 10.52 -0.90 -42.39
N ALA A 63 9.50 -1.48 -43.04
CA ALA A 63 8.11 -1.32 -42.64
C ALA A 63 7.83 -1.87 -41.22
N SER A 64 8.49 -2.95 -40.81
CA SER A 64 8.38 -3.49 -39.45
C SER A 64 8.92 -2.53 -38.39
N GLN A 65 10.07 -1.89 -38.68
CA GLN A 65 10.70 -0.93 -37.78
C GLN A 65 9.86 0.35 -37.63
N VAL A 66 9.31 0.86 -38.75
CA VAL A 66 8.43 2.04 -38.73
C VAL A 66 7.11 1.76 -38.00
N GLN A 67 6.56 0.55 -38.15
CA GLN A 67 5.35 0.15 -37.41
C GLN A 67 5.60 0.06 -35.90
N MET A 68 6.73 -0.49 -35.47
CA MET A 68 7.12 -0.52 -34.06
C MET A 68 7.30 0.89 -33.49
N ALA A 69 8.03 1.77 -34.20
CA ALA A 69 8.23 3.15 -33.77
C ALA A 69 6.91 3.90 -33.56
N ARG A 70 5.93 3.74 -34.47
CA ARG A 70 4.60 4.37 -34.36
C ARG A 70 3.78 3.87 -33.17
N ARG A 71 3.96 2.63 -32.73
CA ARG A 71 3.26 2.07 -31.56
C ARG A 71 3.88 2.50 -30.23
N VAL A 72 5.21 2.67 -30.18
CA VAL A 72 5.93 2.97 -28.94
C VAL A 72 6.03 4.48 -28.67
N LEU A 73 6.14 5.33 -29.70
CA LEU A 73 6.20 6.79 -29.55
C LEU A 73 5.09 7.40 -28.67
N PRO A 74 3.80 7.04 -28.82
CA PRO A 74 2.73 7.67 -28.03
C PRO A 74 2.80 7.30 -26.55
N TRP A 75 3.46 6.20 -26.17
CA TRP A 75 3.57 5.75 -24.78
C TRP A 75 4.63 6.49 -23.95
N ARG A 76 5.47 7.33 -24.58
CA ARG A 76 6.54 8.06 -23.87
C ARG A 76 5.97 9.06 -22.86
N TRP A 77 4.98 9.85 -23.28
CA TRP A 77 4.34 10.84 -22.42
C TRP A 77 3.54 10.25 -21.25
N PRO A 78 2.67 9.23 -21.43
CA PRO A 78 1.97 8.64 -20.31
C PRO A 78 2.92 7.93 -19.34
N LEU A 79 4.00 7.29 -19.82
CA LEU A 79 5.02 6.71 -18.93
C LEU A 79 5.74 7.79 -18.11
N LEU A 80 6.11 8.91 -18.72
CA LEU A 80 6.71 10.03 -18.00
C LEU A 80 5.75 10.64 -16.99
N ALA A 81 4.48 10.82 -17.36
CA ALA A 81 3.45 11.33 -16.46
C ALA A 81 3.21 10.38 -15.28
N ALA A 82 3.13 9.06 -15.54
CA ALA A 82 2.98 8.05 -14.50
C ALA A 82 4.20 8.01 -13.56
N ALA A 83 5.41 8.09 -14.11
CA ALA A 83 6.64 8.15 -13.31
C ALA A 83 6.69 9.42 -12.44
N LEU A 84 6.31 10.58 -12.98
CA LEU A 84 6.21 11.83 -12.23
C LEU A 84 5.16 11.75 -11.11
N ALA A 85 3.99 11.21 -11.42
CA ALA A 85 2.93 11.04 -10.43
C ALA A 85 3.36 10.10 -9.30
N ALA A 86 4.02 8.98 -9.63
CA ALA A 86 4.55 8.04 -8.65
C ALA A 86 5.63 8.69 -7.76
N ALA A 87 6.53 9.48 -8.34
CA ALA A 87 7.56 10.20 -7.60
C ALA A 87 6.95 11.24 -6.64
N LEU A 88 5.97 12.02 -7.12
CA LEU A 88 5.26 13.01 -6.29
C LEU A 88 4.50 12.34 -5.14
N TRP A 89 3.82 11.22 -5.44
CA TRP A 89 3.10 10.45 -4.43
C TRP A 89 4.03 9.86 -3.37
N ALA A 90 5.15 9.28 -3.78
CA ALA A 90 6.16 8.75 -2.87
C ALA A 90 6.76 9.85 -1.96
N ALA A 91 7.05 11.04 -2.52
CA ALA A 91 7.52 12.18 -1.74
C ALA A 91 6.47 12.64 -0.71
N ALA A 92 5.19 12.69 -1.09
CA ALA A 92 4.11 13.04 -0.17
C ALA A 92 3.96 12.02 0.97
N GLN A 93 4.05 10.72 0.67
CA GLN A 93 4.02 9.66 1.68
C GLN A 93 5.21 9.77 2.64
N GLN A 94 6.41 10.06 2.13
CA GLN A 94 7.59 10.24 2.97
C GLN A 94 7.43 11.38 3.98
N ILE A 95 6.84 12.50 3.56
CA ILE A 95 6.54 13.64 4.46
C ILE A 95 5.52 13.23 5.53
N ALA A 96 4.48 12.48 5.15
CA ALA A 96 3.48 11.99 6.09
C ALA A 96 4.09 11.06 7.15
N ILE A 97 4.95 10.13 6.74
CA ILE A 97 5.68 9.22 7.63
C ILE A 97 6.55 10.01 8.62
N GLN A 98 7.33 10.98 8.12
CA GLN A 98 8.18 11.82 8.98
C GLN A 98 7.37 12.61 10.02
N ARG A 99 6.19 13.12 9.65
CA ARG A 99 5.28 13.78 10.60
C ARG A 99 4.77 12.80 11.66
N SER A 100 4.37 11.59 11.27
CA SER A 100 3.93 10.56 12.22
C SER A 100 5.05 10.12 13.16
N GLU A 101 6.28 9.97 12.67
CA GLU A 101 7.45 9.62 13.48
C GLU A 101 7.79 10.72 14.49
N THR A 102 7.78 11.99 14.07
CA THR A 102 8.02 13.12 14.97
C THR A 102 6.95 13.22 16.07
N HIS A 103 5.67 12.99 15.75
CA HIS A 103 4.61 12.91 16.77
C HIS A 103 4.84 11.76 17.74
N THR A 104 5.26 10.59 17.24
CA THR A 104 5.53 9.41 18.08
C THR A 104 6.73 9.62 18.99
N GLN A 105 7.80 10.24 18.49
CA GLN A 105 9.00 10.56 19.27
C GLN A 105 8.68 11.62 20.34
N ALA A 106 7.94 12.67 20.00
CA ALA A 106 7.51 13.69 20.95
C ALA A 106 6.61 13.09 22.06
N LEU A 107 5.70 12.18 21.70
CA LEU A 107 4.86 11.50 22.67
C LEU A 107 5.69 10.60 23.60
N ARG A 108 6.63 9.81 23.06
CA ARG A 108 7.54 8.98 23.86
C ARG A 108 8.40 9.81 24.80
N ALA A 109 8.92 10.94 24.35
CA ALA A 109 9.70 11.86 25.19
C ALA A 109 8.87 12.38 26.37
N LYS A 110 7.63 12.80 26.13
CA LYS A 110 6.70 13.23 27.20
C LYS A 110 6.35 12.11 28.16
N THR A 111 6.10 10.89 27.66
CA THR A 111 5.83 9.73 28.52
C THR A 111 7.05 9.39 29.36
N GLN A 112 8.26 9.45 28.78
CA GLN A 112 9.50 9.21 29.51
C GLN A 112 9.75 10.28 30.58
N GLU A 113 9.49 11.54 30.27
CA GLU A 113 9.60 12.65 31.23
C GLU A 113 8.64 12.48 32.40
N LEU A 114 7.37 12.18 32.13
CA LEU A 114 6.37 11.89 33.17
C LEU A 114 6.78 10.70 34.03
N VAL A 115 7.35 9.64 33.43
CA VAL A 115 7.82 8.48 34.17
C VAL A 115 9.01 8.82 35.05
N GLN A 116 9.97 9.59 34.55
CA GLN A 116 11.12 10.03 35.34
C GLN A 116 10.70 10.94 36.51
N GLN A 117 9.74 11.84 36.27
CA GLN A 117 9.22 12.77 37.28
C GLN A 117 8.40 12.08 38.36
N HIS A 118 7.56 11.10 38.01
CA HIS A 118 6.63 10.49 38.97
C HIS A 118 7.09 9.15 39.55
N PHE A 119 7.97 8.42 38.87
CA PHE A 119 8.32 7.06 39.29
C PHE A 119 9.80 6.85 39.61
N THR A 120 10.72 7.65 39.05
CA THR A 120 12.16 7.38 39.21
C THR A 120 12.95 8.42 39.99
N GLN A 121 12.36 9.56 40.38
CA GLN A 121 13.05 10.66 41.08
C GLN A 121 14.43 11.01 40.49
N GLY A 122 14.59 10.92 39.16
CA GLY A 122 15.85 11.21 38.46
C GLY A 122 16.86 10.05 38.32
N GLY A 123 16.53 8.81 38.67
CA GLY A 123 17.40 7.64 38.46
C GLY A 123 17.40 7.10 37.01
N PRO A 124 18.50 6.48 36.53
CA PRO A 124 18.60 5.95 35.17
C PRO A 124 17.64 4.77 34.94
N VAL A 125 16.84 4.89 33.88
CA VAL A 125 15.82 3.91 33.49
C VAL A 125 16.49 2.82 32.65
N LEU A 126 16.88 1.71 33.28
CA LEU A 126 17.51 0.58 32.58
C LEU A 126 16.49 -0.30 31.86
N ASP A 127 15.24 -0.35 32.37
CA ASP A 127 14.13 -1.01 31.69
C ASP A 127 12.78 -0.42 32.14
N PRO A 128 12.17 0.49 31.34
CA PRO A 128 10.96 1.22 31.74
C PRO A 128 9.78 0.28 31.98
N ARG A 129 9.68 -0.83 31.22
CA ARG A 129 8.59 -1.79 31.37
C ARG A 129 8.62 -2.53 32.70
N LEU A 130 9.80 -2.98 33.15
CA LEU A 130 9.94 -3.73 34.40
C LEU A 130 9.85 -2.85 35.64
N GLN A 131 10.32 -1.61 35.55
CA GLN A 131 10.23 -0.65 36.65
C GLN A 131 8.79 -0.16 36.83
N VAL A 132 8.11 0.19 35.74
CA VAL A 132 6.70 0.60 35.78
C VAL A 132 5.80 -0.56 36.21
N SER A 133 6.05 -1.80 35.76
CA SER A 133 5.26 -2.95 36.21
C SER A 133 5.41 -3.22 37.70
N ARG A 134 6.62 -3.04 38.26
CA ARG A 134 6.85 -3.22 39.70
C ARG A 134 6.18 -2.12 40.52
N VAL A 135 6.29 -0.86 40.09
CA VAL A 135 5.67 0.25 40.81
C VAL A 135 4.14 0.19 40.71
N LEU A 136 3.58 -0.16 39.55
CA LEU A 136 2.14 -0.41 39.41
C LEU A 136 1.68 -1.60 40.25
N ALA A 137 2.45 -2.68 40.34
CA ALA A 137 2.11 -3.82 41.19
C ALA A 137 2.17 -3.47 42.70
N GLU A 138 3.05 -2.56 43.09
CA GLU A 138 3.12 -2.04 44.46
C GLU A 138 1.94 -1.10 44.78
N LEU A 139 1.63 -0.17 43.87
CA LEU A 139 0.48 0.72 43.99
C LEU A 139 -0.85 -0.04 43.98
N GLN A 140 -0.98 -1.08 43.16
CA GLN A 140 -2.17 -1.94 43.14
C GLN A 140 -2.33 -2.71 44.45
N ARG A 141 -1.23 -3.15 45.07
CA ARG A 141 -1.26 -3.80 46.41
C ARG A 141 -1.59 -2.81 47.52
N ALA A 142 -1.10 -1.57 47.43
CA ALA A 142 -1.39 -0.51 48.40
C ALA A 142 -2.83 0.06 48.27
N ASN A 143 -3.36 0.14 47.05
CA ASN A 143 -4.72 0.62 46.77
C ASN A 143 -5.77 -0.49 46.88
N GLY A 144 -5.39 -1.75 46.69
CA GLY A 144 -6.29 -2.91 46.86
C GLY A 144 -6.76 -3.11 48.30
N SER A 145 -6.17 -2.42 49.29
CA SER A 145 -6.55 -2.47 50.70
C SER A 145 -7.20 -1.19 51.23
N SER A 146 -7.23 -0.08 50.47
CA SER A 146 -7.47 1.25 51.07
C SER A 146 -8.58 2.12 50.47
N THR A 147 -9.37 1.70 49.46
CA THR A 147 -10.44 2.58 48.95
C THR A 147 -11.75 1.86 48.64
N HIS A 148 -12.77 2.13 49.45
CA HIS A 148 -14.20 1.89 49.20
C HIS A 148 -14.77 2.77 48.06
N GLN A 149 -13.94 3.23 47.12
CA GLN A 149 -14.39 3.90 45.90
C GLN A 149 -14.06 2.96 44.75
N THR A 150 -15.11 2.41 44.13
CA THR A 150 -15.00 1.49 43.01
C THR A 150 -14.07 2.07 41.95
N SER A 151 -12.90 1.45 41.79
CA SER A 151 -11.94 1.82 40.75
C SER A 151 -12.63 1.75 39.38
N PRO A 152 -12.50 2.77 38.51
CA PRO A 152 -13.06 2.76 37.15
C PRO A 152 -12.66 1.50 36.37
N LEU A 153 -11.46 1.00 36.63
CA LEU A 153 -10.93 -0.21 36.01
C LEU A 153 -11.61 -1.48 36.51
N GLU A 154 -11.99 -1.53 37.79
CA GLU A 154 -12.77 -2.63 38.36
C GLU A 154 -14.20 -2.64 37.82
N LEU A 155 -14.82 -1.46 37.67
CA LEU A 155 -16.14 -1.32 37.07
C LEU A 155 -16.11 -1.79 35.60
N ALA A 156 -15.10 -1.37 34.82
CA ALA A 156 -14.89 -1.85 33.46
C ALA A 156 -14.63 -3.36 33.38
N ARG A 157 -13.86 -3.92 34.32
CA ARG A 157 -13.58 -5.37 34.40
C ARG A 157 -14.86 -6.17 34.65
N ARG A 158 -15.70 -5.74 35.61
CA ARG A 158 -16.99 -6.38 35.93
C ARG A 158 -17.96 -6.27 34.75
N ALA A 159 -18.10 -5.07 34.17
CA ALA A 159 -18.95 -4.87 33.01
C ALA A 159 -18.49 -5.71 31.81
N GLY A 160 -17.18 -5.78 31.55
CA GLY A 160 -16.60 -6.57 30.46
C GLY A 160 -16.88 -8.07 30.57
N ALA A 161 -16.88 -8.63 31.79
CA ALA A 161 -17.22 -10.03 32.00
C ALA A 161 -18.67 -10.35 31.57
N ILE A 162 -19.61 -9.46 31.91
CA ILE A 162 -21.03 -9.59 31.58
C ILE A 162 -21.27 -9.42 30.08
N ILE A 163 -20.63 -8.41 29.46
CA ILE A 163 -20.70 -8.17 28.00
C ILE A 163 -20.17 -9.38 27.22
N THR A 164 -19.05 -9.97 27.67
CA THR A 164 -18.45 -11.14 27.03
C THR A 164 -19.34 -12.38 27.19
N ALA A 165 -19.93 -12.58 28.36
CA ALA A 165 -20.86 -13.69 28.60
C ALA A 165 -22.13 -13.60 27.75
N ALA A 166 -22.57 -12.39 27.41
CA ALA A 166 -23.73 -12.13 26.55
C ALA A 166 -23.41 -12.12 25.04
N ASP A 167 -22.16 -12.41 24.64
CA ASP A 167 -21.68 -12.36 23.25
C ASP A 167 -21.97 -11.00 22.56
N ALA A 168 -22.00 -9.92 23.35
CA ALA A 168 -22.25 -8.57 22.86
C ALA A 168 -20.95 -7.94 22.33
N LYS A 169 -21.03 -7.21 21.21
CA LYS A 169 -19.84 -6.58 20.60
C LYS A 169 -19.69 -5.13 21.09
N PRO A 170 -18.67 -4.81 21.90
CA PRO A 170 -18.44 -3.43 22.33
C PRO A 170 -17.87 -2.58 21.18
N GLU A 171 -18.45 -1.41 20.97
CA GLU A 171 -17.98 -0.43 19.98
C GLU A 171 -17.20 0.72 20.64
N MET A 172 -17.68 1.17 21.79
CA MET A 172 -17.10 2.31 22.50
C MET A 172 -17.27 2.12 24.00
N LEU A 173 -16.23 2.50 24.74
CA LEU A 173 -16.23 2.51 26.20
C LEU A 173 -15.70 3.87 26.67
N THR A 174 -16.52 4.61 27.42
CA THR A 174 -16.15 5.92 27.95
C THR A 174 -16.44 5.98 29.44
N TYR A 175 -15.45 6.35 30.24
CA TYR A 175 -15.64 6.62 31.67
C TYR A 175 -15.61 8.13 31.93
N ARG A 176 -16.58 8.63 32.69
CA ARG A 176 -16.57 10.00 33.21
C ARG A 176 -16.86 9.98 34.71
N GLU A 177 -16.03 10.71 35.45
CA GLU A 177 -16.25 10.90 36.90
C GLU A 177 -17.63 11.51 37.15
N GLY A 178 -18.40 10.89 38.05
CA GLY A 178 -19.77 11.31 38.39
C GLY A 178 -20.89 10.80 37.46
N GLN A 179 -20.59 10.39 36.23
CA GLN A 179 -21.58 9.80 35.30
C GLN A 179 -21.47 8.26 35.21
N GLY A 180 -20.33 7.69 35.60
CA GLY A 180 -20.08 6.26 35.50
C GLY A 180 -19.51 5.85 34.14
N LEU A 181 -19.66 4.58 33.80
CA LEU A 181 -19.14 3.97 32.59
C LEU A 181 -20.22 3.92 31.52
N SER A 182 -20.10 4.71 30.46
CA SER A 182 -20.92 4.58 29.26
C SER A 182 -20.32 3.52 28.32
N VAL A 183 -21.15 2.58 27.89
CA VAL A 183 -20.80 1.49 26.98
C VAL A 183 -21.76 1.51 25.80
N ILE A 184 -21.22 1.60 24.58
CA ILE A 184 -21.98 1.41 23.35
C ILE A 184 -21.74 -0.01 22.86
N LEU A 185 -22.83 -0.78 22.74
CA LEU A 185 -22.83 -2.18 22.38
C LEU A 185 -23.65 -2.41 21.12
N ARG A 186 -23.17 -3.35 20.30
CA ARG A 186 -23.94 -3.94 19.20
C ARG A 186 -24.48 -5.30 19.62
N LEU A 187 -25.79 -5.43 19.51
CA LEU A 187 -26.58 -6.57 19.95
C LEU A 187 -27.41 -7.12 18.78
N PRO A 188 -27.78 -8.41 18.81
CA PRO A 188 -28.59 -9.01 17.75
C PRO A 188 -30.02 -8.47 17.71
N ASP A 189 -30.64 -8.20 18.85
CA ASP A 189 -32.01 -7.72 18.98
C ASP A 189 -32.23 -6.87 20.25
N PHE A 190 -33.40 -6.24 20.35
CA PHE A 190 -33.79 -5.47 21.55
C PHE A 190 -33.94 -6.39 22.79
N ALA A 191 -34.32 -7.65 22.60
CA ALA A 191 -34.43 -8.62 23.70
C ALA A 191 -33.07 -8.96 24.33
N ALA A 192 -31.98 -8.92 23.57
CA ALA A 192 -30.61 -9.06 24.07
C ALA A 192 -30.19 -7.83 24.90
N ALA A 193 -30.67 -6.63 24.56
CA ALA A 193 -30.41 -5.43 25.35
C ALA A 193 -31.09 -5.52 26.73
N GLU A 194 -32.33 -5.98 26.78
CA GLU A 194 -33.06 -6.18 28.04
C GLU A 194 -32.43 -7.29 28.90
N ARG A 195 -32.04 -8.43 28.29
CA ARG A 195 -31.32 -9.50 29.00
C ARG A 195 -29.99 -9.02 29.58
N LEU A 196 -29.28 -8.17 28.85
CA LEU A 196 -28.02 -7.60 29.31
C LEU A 196 -28.25 -6.61 30.46
N ALA A 197 -29.28 -5.78 30.39
CA ALA A 197 -29.67 -4.89 31.50
C ALA A 197 -29.97 -5.68 32.78
N ALA A 198 -30.72 -6.78 32.65
CA ALA A 198 -31.02 -7.67 33.78
C ALA A 198 -29.75 -8.35 34.34
N ALA A 199 -28.81 -8.73 33.47
CA ALA A 199 -27.53 -9.31 33.89
C ALA A 199 -26.65 -8.31 34.66
N PHE A 200 -26.63 -7.04 34.26
CA PHE A 200 -25.96 -5.99 35.02
C PHE A 200 -26.59 -5.79 36.40
N ALA A 201 -27.93 -5.74 36.48
CA ALA A 201 -28.64 -5.59 37.74
C ALA A 201 -28.41 -6.78 38.69
N ALA A 202 -28.35 -8.01 38.17
CA ALA A 202 -28.06 -9.21 38.95
C ALA A 202 -26.66 -9.19 39.61
N GLU A 203 -25.70 -8.49 39.02
CA GLU A 203 -24.34 -8.31 39.52
C GLU A 203 -24.18 -7.02 40.36
N GLY A 204 -25.29 -6.36 40.73
CA GLY A 204 -25.29 -5.16 41.58
C GLY A 204 -24.80 -3.88 40.87
N LEU A 205 -24.86 -3.86 39.53
CA LEU A 205 -24.51 -2.68 38.73
C LEU A 205 -25.81 -1.97 38.29
N ASP A 206 -25.93 -0.67 38.57
CA ASP A 206 -27.00 0.18 38.06
C ASP A 206 -26.70 0.51 36.59
N ALA A 207 -27.19 -0.34 35.68
CA ALA A 207 -27.06 -0.14 34.24
C ALA A 207 -28.35 0.46 33.67
N ARG A 208 -28.29 1.73 33.25
CA ARG A 208 -29.40 2.40 32.56
C ARG A 208 -29.19 2.39 31.07
N LEU A 209 -30.18 1.90 30.34
CA LEU A 209 -30.24 2.03 28.89
C LEU A 209 -30.57 3.48 28.52
N THR A 210 -29.62 4.21 27.93
CA THR A 210 -29.76 5.63 27.58
C THR A 210 -30.37 5.80 26.19
N GLU A 211 -29.89 5.00 25.22
CA GLU A 211 -30.32 5.07 23.83
C GLU A 211 -30.34 3.66 23.22
N SER A 212 -31.38 3.35 22.44
CA SER A 212 -31.43 2.13 21.64
C SER A 212 -31.98 2.45 20.25
N GLY A 213 -31.25 2.04 19.22
CA GLY A 213 -31.59 2.34 17.83
C GLY A 213 -31.14 1.24 16.88
N THR A 214 -31.77 1.16 15.72
CA THR A 214 -31.34 0.26 14.65
C THR A 214 -29.97 0.71 14.13
N ALA A 215 -29.01 -0.20 14.03
CA ALA A 215 -27.71 0.14 13.47
C ALA A 215 -27.86 0.47 11.98
N SER A 216 -27.58 1.72 11.57
CA SER A 216 -27.77 2.17 10.18
C SER A 216 -26.96 1.39 9.13
N ASP A 217 -25.88 0.71 9.55
CA ASP A 217 -24.91 0.07 8.65
C ASP A 217 -24.87 -1.48 8.78
N SER A 218 -25.69 -2.11 9.63
CA SER A 218 -25.70 -3.59 9.75
C SER A 218 -26.95 -4.14 10.45
N ASP A 219 -27.28 -5.40 10.19
CA ASP A 219 -28.28 -6.17 10.95
C ASP A 219 -27.92 -6.20 12.45
N GLY A 220 -28.82 -5.69 13.30
CA GLY A 220 -28.63 -5.57 14.74
C GLY A 220 -29.06 -4.23 15.36
N VAL A 221 -29.08 -4.20 16.69
CA VAL A 221 -29.46 -3.04 17.51
C VAL A 221 -28.21 -2.46 18.16
N ARG A 222 -28.09 -1.13 18.12
CA ARG A 222 -27.09 -0.37 18.87
C ARG A 222 -27.73 0.10 20.16
N ALA A 223 -27.13 -0.25 21.30
CA ALA A 223 -27.60 0.12 22.63
C ALA A 223 -26.48 0.82 23.41
N GLU A 224 -26.81 1.94 24.05
CA GLU A 224 -25.92 2.65 24.96
C GLU A 224 -26.36 2.43 26.41
N PHE A 225 -25.46 1.89 27.23
CA PHE A 225 -25.66 1.66 28.66
C PHE A 225 -24.78 2.59 29.48
N THR A 226 -25.37 3.30 30.43
CA THR A 226 -24.63 4.01 31.49
C THR A 226 -24.61 3.13 32.72
N ILE A 227 -23.44 2.67 33.13
CA ILE A 227 -23.23 1.74 34.24
C ILE A 227 -22.60 2.50 35.40
N ALA A 228 -23.30 2.55 36.53
CA ALA A 228 -22.79 3.01 37.81
C ALA A 228 -22.80 1.84 38.81
N THR A 229 -21.99 1.91 39.86
CA THR A 229 -22.21 1.03 41.01
C THR A 229 -23.45 1.50 41.74
N GLN A 230 -24.34 0.59 42.14
CA GLN A 230 -25.40 0.96 43.08
C GLN A 230 -24.75 1.58 44.31
N ALA A 231 -25.10 2.83 44.60
CA ALA A 231 -24.90 3.36 45.94
C ALA A 231 -25.78 2.49 46.84
N GLU A 232 -25.17 1.77 47.77
CA GLU A 232 -25.90 1.17 48.88
C GLU A 232 -26.61 2.33 49.59
N ASP A 233 -27.92 2.46 49.39
CA ASP A 233 -28.79 3.18 50.30
C ASP A 233 -28.77 2.39 51.61
N THR A 234 -27.78 2.68 52.46
CA THR A 234 -27.85 2.36 53.88
C THR A 234 -28.87 3.28 54.54
N GLU A 235 -30.05 2.72 54.81
CA GLU A 235 -31.01 3.18 55.82
C GLU A 235 -30.41 3.10 57.24
#